data_AF-A0A7X7HKW8-F1
#
_entry.id   AF-A0A7X7HKW8-F1
#
_cell.length_a   1.000
_cell.length_b   1.000
_cell.length_c   1.000
_cell.angle_alpha   90.00
_cell.angle_beta   90.00
_cell.angle_gamma   90.00
#
_symmetry.space_group_name_H-M   'P 1'
#
loop_
_entity.id
_entity.type
_entity.pdbx_description
1 polymer ?
#
loop_
_entity_poly.entity_id
_entity_poly.type
_entity_poly.pdbx_seq_one_letter_code
_entity_poly.pdbx_strand_id
1 'polypeptide(L)'
;VFKRFRGGFLGKQSPAHFWWGSFDHAVTRFSGRTAPRHPGGAPNCADHVMVEAYSHECSSAGFWPGGGPTDEAAFYAYVYPEPEGYGASPVEPAAAWYHSGAREFILPYEAVRSAPDPDAVLLQFLESTYRAAADCGGWDRAALERTVVSA
;
A
#
# COMPACT_ATOMS: atom_id res chain seq x y z
N VAL A 1 4.50 -11.78 -7.35
CA VAL A 1 3.45 -10.77 -7.07
C VAL A 1 3.87 -9.29 -7.21
N PHE A 2 4.63 -8.66 -6.30
CA PHE A 2 4.86 -7.19 -6.30
C PHE A 2 5.36 -6.59 -7.63
N LYS A 3 6.25 -7.28 -8.36
CA LYS A 3 6.69 -6.82 -9.70
C LYS A 3 5.55 -6.77 -10.72
N ARG A 4 4.59 -7.71 -10.64
CA ARG A 4 3.40 -7.73 -11.49
C ARG A 4 2.45 -6.59 -11.13
N PHE A 5 2.20 -6.37 -9.83
CA PHE A 5 1.45 -5.21 -9.34
C PHE A 5 2.05 -3.91 -9.89
N ARG A 6 3.37 -3.69 -9.76
CA ARG A 6 4.06 -2.52 -10.34
C ARG A 6 3.84 -2.34 -11.85
N GLY A 7 3.74 -3.45 -12.58
CA GLY A 7 3.61 -3.45 -14.04
C GLY A 7 2.34 -2.80 -14.57
N GLY A 8 1.27 -2.68 -13.78
CA GLY A 8 0.02 -2.02 -14.20
C GLY A 8 0.07 -0.49 -14.13
N PHE A 9 1.05 0.08 -13.43
CA PHE A 9 1.11 1.51 -13.11
C PHE A 9 2.15 2.23 -13.98
N LEU A 10 1.76 3.36 -14.57
CA LEU A 10 2.57 4.19 -15.47
C LEU A 10 3.26 5.35 -14.74
N GLY A 11 2.71 5.80 -13.61
CA GLY A 11 3.25 6.90 -12.83
C GLY A 11 4.54 6.59 -12.07
N LYS A 12 5.04 7.59 -11.34
CA LYS A 12 6.18 7.42 -10.43
C LYS A 12 5.85 6.37 -9.39
N GLN A 13 6.77 5.42 -9.21
CA GLN A 13 6.64 4.35 -8.23
C GLN A 13 8.02 3.88 -7.77
N SER A 14 8.12 3.40 -6.54
CA SER A 14 9.36 2.83 -6.03
C SER A 14 9.67 1.47 -6.67
N PRO A 15 10.92 0.97 -6.61
CA PRO A 15 11.20 -0.46 -6.77
C PRO A 15 10.45 -1.28 -5.72
N ALA A 16 10.29 -2.58 -5.96
CA ALA A 16 9.99 -3.51 -4.87
C ALA A 16 11.27 -3.68 -4.05
N HIS A 17 11.33 -3.07 -2.87
CA HIS A 17 12.55 -2.97 -2.07
C HIS A 17 12.32 -3.33 -0.61
N PHE A 18 13.42 -3.57 0.09
CA PHE A 18 13.44 -3.90 1.50
C PHE A 18 13.99 -2.72 2.30
N TRP A 19 13.33 -2.38 3.40
CA TRP A 19 13.74 -1.33 4.33
C TRP A 19 14.38 -1.96 5.57
N TRP A 20 15.65 -1.67 5.80
CA TRP A 20 16.37 -2.22 6.95
C TRP A 20 15.98 -1.59 8.29
N GLY A 21 15.47 -0.35 8.29
CA GLY A 21 15.09 0.36 9.52
C GLY A 21 13.82 -0.18 10.16
N SER A 22 12.78 -0.36 9.35
CA SER A 22 11.48 -0.92 9.74
C SER A 22 11.37 -2.44 9.54
N PHE A 23 12.35 -3.04 8.86
CA PHE A 23 12.41 -4.48 8.57
C PHE A 23 11.22 -5.00 7.75
N ASP A 24 10.82 -4.24 6.74
CA ASP A 24 9.68 -4.55 5.87
C ASP A 24 10.04 -4.48 4.38
N HIS A 25 9.21 -5.11 3.57
CA HIS A 25 9.25 -5.01 2.12
C HIS A 25 8.12 -4.12 1.63
N ALA A 26 8.37 -3.20 0.69
CA ALA A 26 7.34 -2.29 0.20
C ALA A 26 7.44 -1.98 -1.31
N VAL A 27 6.28 -1.61 -1.86
CA VAL A 27 6.10 -0.94 -3.14
C VAL A 27 5.18 0.27 -2.93
N THR A 28 5.58 1.42 -3.46
CA THR A 28 4.85 2.67 -3.30
C THR A 28 4.54 3.28 -4.66
N ARG A 29 3.27 3.63 -4.89
CA ARG A 29 2.78 4.39 -6.05
C ARG A 29 2.48 5.82 -5.62
N PHE A 30 2.69 6.79 -6.52
CA PHE A 30 2.48 8.20 -6.25
C PHE A 30 1.41 8.78 -7.18
N SER A 31 0.51 9.61 -6.65
CA SER A 31 -0.54 10.26 -7.45
C SER A 31 0.02 11.33 -8.39
N GLY A 32 1.20 11.88 -8.07
CA GLY A 32 1.80 13.03 -8.72
C GLY A 32 1.49 14.37 -8.04
N ARG A 33 0.51 14.42 -7.12
CA ARG A 33 0.20 15.61 -6.31
C ARG A 33 1.07 15.67 -5.05
N THR A 34 1.28 16.87 -4.53
CA THR A 34 1.94 17.08 -3.23
C THR A 34 1.01 16.70 -2.08
N ALA A 35 1.60 16.30 -0.95
CA ALA A 35 0.87 15.99 0.27
C ALA A 35 1.07 17.08 1.35
N PRO A 36 0.19 17.17 2.35
CA PRO A 36 0.46 17.93 3.57
C PRO A 36 1.75 17.46 4.24
N ARG A 37 2.36 18.33 5.04
CA ARG A 37 3.59 18.00 5.79
C ARG A 37 3.35 16.84 6.76
N HIS A 38 4.17 15.79 6.66
CA HIS A 38 4.09 14.64 7.57
C HIS A 38 4.39 15.07 9.01
N PRO A 39 3.63 14.58 10.02
CA PRO A 39 3.80 14.98 11.42
C PRO A 39 5.09 14.46 12.08
N GLY A 40 5.87 13.64 11.37
CA GLY A 40 7.00 12.91 11.95
C GLY A 40 6.58 11.77 12.87
N GLY A 41 7.41 11.46 13.88
CA GLY A 41 7.07 10.52 14.96
C GLY A 41 7.31 9.03 14.66
N ALA A 42 7.92 8.70 13.53
CA ALA A 42 8.32 7.32 13.25
C ALA A 42 9.45 6.88 14.23
N PRO A 43 9.32 5.71 14.88
CA PRO A 43 10.33 5.24 15.83
C PRO A 43 11.73 5.18 15.22
N ASN A 44 12.73 5.69 15.96
CA ASN A 44 14.14 5.71 15.53
C ASN A 44 14.40 6.41 14.18
N CYS A 45 13.50 7.29 13.74
CA CYS A 45 13.58 8.03 12.48
C CYS A 45 13.41 9.52 12.76
N ALA A 46 14.33 10.35 12.28
CA ALA A 46 14.22 11.80 12.46
C ALA A 46 13.07 12.37 11.61
N ASP A 47 12.28 13.29 12.17
CA ASP A 47 11.06 13.80 11.52
C ASP A 47 11.28 14.35 10.12
N HIS A 48 12.43 15.00 9.86
CA HIS A 48 12.74 15.54 8.54
C HIS A 48 12.80 14.43 7.47
N VAL A 49 13.23 13.21 7.81
CA VAL A 49 13.22 12.06 6.89
C VAL A 49 11.80 11.73 6.47
N MET A 50 10.86 11.72 7.42
CA MET A 50 9.44 11.46 7.14
C MET A 50 8.81 12.60 6.33
N VAL A 51 9.14 13.86 6.64
CA VAL A 51 8.66 15.02 5.88
C VAL A 51 9.07 14.94 4.42
N GLU A 52 10.32 14.60 4.13
CA GLU A 52 10.82 14.49 2.76
C GLU A 52 10.26 13.25 2.04
N ALA A 53 10.25 12.10 2.73
CA ALA A 53 9.77 10.83 2.17
C ALA A 53 8.27 10.86 1.79
N TYR A 54 7.47 11.62 2.55
CA TYR A 54 6.02 11.75 2.37
C TYR A 54 5.62 13.13 1.81
N SER A 55 6.49 13.75 1.01
CA SER A 55 6.23 15.04 0.36
C SER A 55 5.12 15.00 -0.70
N HIS A 56 4.76 13.82 -1.19
CA HIS A 56 3.77 13.59 -2.23
C HIS A 56 2.74 12.56 -1.78
N GLU A 57 1.53 12.65 -2.33
CA GLU A 57 0.51 11.65 -2.02
C GLU A 57 0.96 10.29 -2.53
N CYS A 58 0.84 9.28 -1.69
CA CYS A 58 1.31 7.95 -1.99
C CYS A 58 0.37 6.87 -1.48
N SER A 59 0.39 5.73 -2.18
CA SER A 59 -0.24 4.49 -1.75
C SER A 59 0.88 3.47 -1.67
N SER A 60 1.13 2.96 -0.48
CA SER A 60 2.21 2.03 -0.20
C SER A 60 1.63 0.72 0.27
N ALA A 61 2.17 -0.38 -0.23
CA ALA A 61 1.77 -1.71 0.19
C ALA A 61 2.98 -2.62 0.29
N GLY A 62 2.96 -3.53 1.25
CA GLY A 62 4.14 -4.25 1.66
C GLY A 62 3.88 -5.48 2.49
N PHE A 63 4.94 -5.96 3.12
CA PHE A 63 4.95 -7.11 4.00
C PHE A 63 5.89 -6.84 5.18
N TRP A 64 5.44 -7.17 6.39
CA TRP A 64 6.30 -7.32 7.56
C TRP A 64 6.24 -8.77 8.06
N PRO A 65 7.34 -9.29 8.63
CA PRO A 65 7.39 -10.64 9.19
C PRO A 65 6.72 -10.75 10.58
N GLY A 66 6.24 -9.64 11.14
CA GLY A 66 5.65 -9.53 12.48
C GLY A 66 6.22 -8.36 13.26
N GLY A 67 5.60 -7.99 14.39
CA GLY A 67 6.03 -6.88 15.24
C GLY A 67 5.68 -5.48 14.72
N GLY A 68 4.81 -5.40 13.70
CA GLY A 68 4.19 -4.17 13.23
C GLY A 68 2.90 -3.88 14.01
N PRO A 69 1.81 -3.45 13.35
CA PRO A 69 0.49 -3.35 13.99
C PRO A 69 -0.13 -4.71 14.33
N THR A 70 0.46 -5.80 13.83
CA THR A 70 0.11 -7.17 14.20
C THR A 70 1.34 -7.93 14.67
N ASP A 71 1.16 -8.80 15.67
CA ASP A 71 2.23 -9.70 16.14
C ASP A 71 2.62 -10.73 15.06
N GLU A 72 1.63 -11.17 14.26
CA GLU A 72 1.83 -12.09 13.15
C GLU A 72 2.33 -11.38 11.88
N ALA A 73 2.98 -12.14 11.01
CA ALA A 73 3.34 -11.68 9.66
C ALA A 73 2.09 -11.29 8.87
N ALA A 74 2.15 -10.16 8.16
CA ALA A 74 1.05 -9.70 7.34
C ALA A 74 1.53 -8.89 6.14
N PHE A 75 0.69 -8.91 5.10
CA PHE A 75 0.73 -7.90 4.06
C PHE A 75 -0.08 -6.69 4.51
N TYR A 76 0.36 -5.52 4.11
CA TYR A 76 -0.26 -4.26 4.51
C TYR A 76 -0.43 -3.32 3.34
N ALA A 77 -1.35 -2.37 3.47
CA ALA A 77 -1.49 -1.26 2.54
C ALA A 77 -2.01 -0.02 3.26
N TYR A 78 -1.40 1.13 2.97
CA TYR A 78 -1.84 2.43 3.46
C TYR A 78 -1.75 3.49 2.35
N VAL A 79 -2.36 4.64 2.62
CA VAL A 79 -2.28 5.82 1.75
C VAL A 79 -2.01 7.06 2.60
N TYR A 80 -1.15 7.94 2.10
CA TYR A 80 -0.81 9.20 2.75
C TYR A 80 -1.01 10.37 1.77
N PRO A 81 -1.69 11.46 2.17
CA PRO A 81 -2.58 11.50 3.33
C PRO A 81 -3.74 10.53 3.12
N GLU A 82 -4.32 10.04 4.21
CA GLU A 82 -5.47 9.14 4.07
C GLU A 82 -6.72 9.93 3.63
N PRO A 83 -7.30 9.62 2.44
CA PRO A 83 -8.50 10.28 1.98
C PRO A 83 -9.74 9.76 2.72
N GLU A 84 -10.79 10.58 2.73
CA GLU A 84 -12.07 10.20 3.33
C GLU A 84 -12.62 8.91 2.69
N GLY A 85 -13.12 8.00 3.52
CA GLY A 85 -13.69 6.72 3.08
C GLY A 85 -12.67 5.62 2.79
N TYR A 86 -11.36 5.87 2.83
CA TYR A 86 -10.36 4.84 2.54
C TYR A 86 -10.48 3.62 3.46
N GLY A 87 -10.41 3.80 4.78
CA GLY A 87 -10.49 2.69 5.74
C GLY A 87 -11.85 1.99 5.80
N ALA A 88 -12.89 2.57 5.21
CA ALA A 88 -14.22 1.98 5.09
C ALA A 88 -14.47 1.33 3.71
N SER A 89 -13.52 1.46 2.78
CA SER A 89 -13.67 0.93 1.42
C SER A 89 -13.67 -0.59 1.42
N PRO A 90 -14.51 -1.24 0.60
CA PRO A 90 -14.48 -2.67 0.44
C PRO A 90 -13.17 -3.09 -0.25
N VAL A 91 -12.41 -3.96 0.40
CA VAL A 91 -11.18 -4.54 -0.12
C VAL A 91 -11.29 -6.06 -0.19
N GLU A 92 -10.49 -6.66 -1.06
CA GLU A 92 -10.40 -8.11 -1.25
C GLU A 92 -9.01 -8.59 -0.82
N PRO A 93 -8.83 -9.88 -0.48
CA PRO A 93 -9.87 -10.88 -0.24
C PRO A 93 -10.67 -10.58 1.04
N ALA A 94 -11.73 -11.35 1.32
CA ALA A 94 -12.54 -11.21 2.53
C ALA A 94 -11.75 -11.38 3.86
N ALA A 95 -10.55 -11.97 3.80
CA ALA A 95 -9.64 -12.08 4.94
C ALA A 95 -8.90 -10.77 5.26
N ALA A 96 -8.92 -9.79 4.34
CA ALA A 96 -8.34 -8.48 4.58
C ALA A 96 -9.27 -7.62 5.44
N TRP A 97 -8.70 -6.77 6.29
CA TRP A 97 -9.44 -5.91 7.21
C TRP A 97 -8.67 -4.62 7.48
N TYR A 98 -9.33 -3.58 7.97
CA TYR A 98 -8.70 -2.29 8.25
C TYR A 98 -8.34 -2.15 9.74
N HIS A 99 -7.07 -1.91 10.04
CA HIS A 99 -6.58 -1.64 11.38
C HIS A 99 -6.61 -0.14 11.68
N SER A 100 -7.65 0.33 12.36
CA SER A 100 -7.86 1.76 12.66
C SER A 100 -6.72 2.44 13.43
N GLY A 101 -6.09 1.73 14.38
CA GLY A 101 -4.95 2.28 15.14
C GLY A 101 -3.69 2.51 14.31
N ALA A 102 -3.44 1.67 13.30
CA ALA A 102 -2.30 1.77 12.39
C ALA A 102 -2.63 2.62 11.16
N ARG A 103 -3.93 2.73 10.83
CA ARG A 103 -4.48 3.33 9.62
C ARG A 103 -4.05 2.61 8.35
N GLU A 104 -4.11 1.28 8.41
CA GLU A 104 -3.66 0.40 7.32
C GLU A 104 -4.65 -0.74 7.10
N PHE A 105 -4.79 -1.17 5.85
CA PHE A 105 -5.38 -2.47 5.55
C PHE A 105 -4.36 -3.57 5.81
N ILE A 106 -4.81 -4.65 6.43
CA ILE A 106 -4.02 -5.81 6.81
C ILE A 106 -4.59 -7.05 6.11
N LEU A 107 -3.72 -7.83 5.49
CA LEU A 107 -4.00 -9.18 5.01
C LEU A 107 -3.07 -10.17 5.73
N PRO A 108 -3.58 -11.03 6.62
CA PRO A 108 -2.76 -12.00 7.35
C PRO A 108 -1.95 -12.89 6.40
N TYR A 109 -0.67 -13.11 6.71
CA TYR A 109 0.18 -14.00 5.93
C TYR A 109 -0.38 -15.42 5.87
N GLU A 110 -0.99 -15.89 6.97
CA GLU A 110 -1.66 -17.19 7.05
C GLU A 110 -2.72 -17.37 5.96
N ALA A 111 -3.54 -16.33 5.73
CA ALA A 111 -4.60 -16.37 4.72
C ALA A 111 -4.04 -16.48 3.30
N VAL A 112 -2.86 -15.88 3.04
CA VAL A 112 -2.18 -15.98 1.76
C VAL A 112 -1.49 -17.33 1.59
N ARG A 113 -0.74 -17.79 2.60
CA ARG A 113 0.07 -19.01 2.50
C ARG A 113 -0.78 -20.28 2.39
N SER A 114 -2.00 -20.26 2.92
CA SER A 114 -2.94 -21.39 2.91
C SER A 114 -3.90 -21.37 1.71
N ALA A 115 -3.88 -20.31 0.92
CA ALA A 115 -4.75 -20.17 -0.24
C ALA A 115 -4.37 -21.16 -1.35
N PRO A 116 -5.35 -21.63 -2.16
CA PRO A 116 -5.07 -22.45 -3.35
C PRO A 116 -4.22 -21.72 -4.40
N ASP A 117 -4.35 -20.39 -4.49
CA ASP A 117 -3.54 -19.51 -5.34
C ASP A 117 -3.06 -18.29 -4.52
N PRO A 118 -1.93 -18.41 -3.81
CA PRO A 118 -1.38 -17.33 -2.98
C PRO A 118 -1.05 -16.06 -3.77
N ASP A 119 -0.59 -16.23 -5.01
CA ASP A 119 -0.20 -15.11 -5.87
C ASP A 119 -1.42 -14.28 -6.28
N ALA A 120 -2.54 -14.94 -6.63
CA ALA A 120 -3.79 -14.28 -6.95
C ALA A 120 -4.40 -13.58 -5.74
N VAL A 121 -4.39 -14.21 -4.57
CA VAL A 121 -4.92 -13.62 -3.32
C VAL A 121 -4.16 -12.34 -2.96
N LEU A 122 -2.83 -12.37 -3.00
CA LEU A 122 -2.04 -11.18 -2.72
C LEU A 122 -2.23 -10.09 -3.79
N LEU A 123 -2.33 -10.45 -5.07
CA LEU A 123 -2.60 -9.46 -6.12
C LEU A 123 -3.96 -8.78 -5.94
N GLN A 124 -5.01 -9.52 -5.55
CA GLN A 124 -6.34 -8.96 -5.27
C GLN A 124 -6.28 -7.92 -4.14
N PHE A 125 -5.51 -8.21 -3.09
CA PHE A 125 -5.28 -7.26 -2.01
C PHE A 125 -4.56 -6.00 -2.45
N LEU A 126 -3.45 -6.15 -3.16
CA LEU A 126 -2.68 -5.00 -3.64
C LEU A 126 -3.51 -4.12 -4.60
N GLU A 127 -4.26 -4.72 -5.53
CA GLU A 127 -5.06 -3.96 -6.50
C GLU A 127 -6.31 -3.34 -5.85
N SER A 128 -7.02 -4.06 -4.96
CA SER A 128 -8.23 -3.54 -4.33
C SER A 128 -7.93 -2.38 -3.36
N THR A 129 -6.84 -2.46 -2.60
CA THR A 129 -6.39 -1.39 -1.70
C THR A 129 -5.85 -0.18 -2.47
N TYR A 130 -5.15 -0.38 -3.59
CA TYR A 130 -4.77 0.72 -4.48
C TYR A 130 -5.99 1.37 -5.12
N ARG A 131 -6.96 0.59 -5.61
CA ARG A 131 -8.20 1.12 -6.20
C ARG A 131 -8.94 1.98 -5.17
N ALA A 132 -9.06 1.52 -3.92
CA ALA A 132 -9.63 2.32 -2.84
C ALA A 132 -8.87 3.63 -2.63
N ALA A 133 -7.54 3.61 -2.63
CA ALA A 133 -6.73 4.82 -2.48
C ALA A 133 -6.94 5.81 -3.66
N ALA A 134 -6.93 5.30 -4.89
CA ALA A 134 -7.07 6.10 -6.10
C ALA A 134 -8.48 6.68 -6.25
N ASP A 135 -9.51 5.89 -5.95
CA ASP A 135 -10.92 6.31 -6.07
C ASP A 135 -11.29 7.32 -4.96
N CYS A 136 -10.98 7.02 -3.69
CA CYS A 136 -11.22 7.95 -2.58
C CYS A 136 -10.35 9.21 -2.67
N GLY A 137 -9.11 9.06 -3.15
CA GLY A 137 -8.18 10.18 -3.35
C GLY A 137 -8.47 11.00 -4.61
N GLY A 138 -9.32 10.53 -5.53
CA GLY A 138 -9.55 11.19 -6.81
C GLY A 138 -8.28 11.31 -7.66
N TRP A 139 -7.50 10.23 -7.76
CA TRP A 139 -6.28 10.19 -8.58
C TRP A 139 -6.64 10.10 -10.07
N ASP A 140 -5.77 10.63 -10.94
CA ASP A 140 -5.94 10.51 -12.39
C ASP A 140 -5.56 9.11 -12.88
N ARG A 141 -6.46 8.15 -12.67
CA ARG A 141 -6.26 6.74 -13.01
C ARG A 141 -6.00 6.52 -14.50
N ALA A 142 -6.60 7.33 -15.37
CA ALA A 142 -6.38 7.24 -16.81
C ALA A 142 -4.93 7.59 -17.21
N ALA A 143 -4.32 8.56 -16.52
CA ALA A 143 -2.90 8.88 -16.71
C ALA A 143 -1.95 7.90 -16.00
N LEU A 144 -2.42 7.24 -14.95
CA LEU A 144 -1.60 6.44 -14.05
C LEU A 144 -1.64 4.93 -14.32
N GLU A 145 -2.61 4.42 -15.07
CA GLU A 145 -2.82 2.98 -15.29
C GLU A 145 -2.66 2.59 -16.76
N ARG A 146 -2.11 1.40 -17.00
CA ARG A 146 -2.09 0.83 -18.35
C ARG A 146 -3.49 0.42 -18.77
N THR A 147 -3.96 0.96 -19.88
CA THR A 147 -5.15 0.44 -20.57
C THR A 147 -4.85 -0.96 -21.09
N VAL A 148 -5.68 -1.95 -20.72
CA VAL A 148 -5.65 -3.25 -21.37
C VAL A 148 -6.21 -3.05 -22.78
N VAL A 149 -5.31 -3.00 -23.76
CA VAL A 149 -5.72 -3.07 -25.17
C VAL A 149 -6.00 -4.54 -25.46
N SER A 150 -7.28 -4.87 -25.66
CA SER A 150 -7.67 -6.19 -26.18
C SER A 150 -6.99 -6.38 -27.53
N ALA A 151 -6.15 -7.41 -27.65
CA ALA A 151 -5.57 -7.84 -28.94
C ALA A 151 -6.60 -8.62 -29.75
#